data_AF-A0A524PLB6-F1
#
_entry.id   AF-A0A524PLB6-F1
#
_cell.length_a   1.000
_cell.length_b   1.000
_cell.length_c   1.000
_cell.angle_alpha   90.00
_cell.angle_beta   90.00
_cell.angle_gamma   90.00
#
_symmetry.space_group_name_H-M   'P 1'
#
loop_
_entity.id
_entity.type
_entity.pdbx_description
1 polymer ?
#
loop_
_entity_poly.entity_id
_entity_poly.type
_entity_poly.pdbx_seq_one_letter_code
_entity_poly.pdbx_strand_id
1 'polypeptide(L)'
;VELMSEVEAIAVRLDVGLPADIVDQAVARVAAFPSDTKTSMQLDVEKGARTEVDTLLGYVVRAGRDLGVPTPRHLEVYDSLKRGAR
;
A
#
# COMPACT_ATOMS: atom_id res chain seq x y z
N VAL A 1 -0.71 0.53 10.57
CA VAL A 1 0.69 0.18 10.92
C VAL A 1 1.15 -1.03 10.12
N GLU A 2 0.52 -2.20 10.27
CA GLU A 2 0.97 -3.46 9.62
C GLU A 2 1.22 -3.36 8.10
N LEU A 3 0.33 -2.70 7.33
CA LEU A 3 0.57 -2.48 5.90
C LEU A 3 1.89 -1.72 5.64
N MET A 4 2.12 -0.61 6.34
CA MET A 4 3.36 0.16 6.16
C MET A 4 4.60 -0.63 6.57
N SER A 5 4.52 -1.47 7.61
CA SER A 5 5.61 -2.36 8.02
C SER A 5 5.95 -3.42 6.96
N GLU A 6 4.97 -3.92 6.21
CA GLU A 6 5.23 -4.84 5.09
C GLU A 6 6.00 -4.14 3.95
N VAL A 7 5.69 -2.87 3.67
CA VAL A 7 6.41 -2.07 2.66
C VAL A 7 7.83 -1.75 3.12
N GLU A 8 8.02 -1.39 4.39
CA GLU A 8 9.34 -1.19 4.99
C GLU A 8 10.20 -2.45 4.91
N ALA A 9 9.63 -3.63 5.24
CA ALA A 9 10.35 -4.89 5.15
C ALA A 9 10.83 -5.20 3.72
N ILE A 10 10.04 -4.87 2.70
CA ILE A 10 10.47 -4.96 1.29
C ILE A 10 11.59 -3.96 1.00
N ALA A 11 11.43 -2.71 1.44
CA ALA A 11 12.42 -1.65 1.21
C ALA A 11 13.79 -2.02 1.80
N VAL A 12 13.82 -2.61 3.01
CA VAL A 12 15.04 -3.14 3.64
C VAL A 12 15.69 -4.22 2.78
N ARG A 13 14.92 -5.14 2.19
CA ARG A 13 15.46 -6.21 1.33
C ARG A 13 15.96 -5.69 -0.02
N LEU A 14 15.49 -4.52 -0.44
CA LEU A 14 15.93 -3.79 -1.63
C LEU A 14 17.09 -2.82 -1.35
N ASP A 15 17.62 -2.79 -0.12
CA ASP A 15 18.69 -1.86 0.30
C ASP A 15 18.31 -0.37 0.12
N VAL A 16 17.03 -0.05 0.31
CA VAL A 16 16.54 1.33 0.29
C VAL A 16 16.75 1.94 1.67
N GLY A 17 17.59 2.97 1.75
CA GLY A 17 17.84 3.71 2.98
C GLY A 17 16.62 4.51 3.44
N LEU A 18 15.85 3.94 4.38
CA LEU A 18 14.73 4.61 5.03
C LEU A 18 15.08 5.02 6.48
N PRO A 19 14.52 6.12 6.99
CA PRO A 19 14.57 6.44 8.42
C PRO A 19 13.97 5.32 9.28
N ALA A 20 14.52 5.09 10.48
CA ALA A 20 14.05 4.05 11.39
C ALA A 20 12.60 4.25 11.89
N ASP A 21 12.08 5.47 11.78
CA ASP A 21 10.74 5.87 12.18
C ASP A 21 9.80 6.11 10.98
N ILE A 22 10.16 5.63 9.79
CA ILE A 22 9.41 5.91 8.55
C ILE A 22 7.95 5.46 8.62
N VAL A 23 7.67 4.32 9.27
CA VAL A 23 6.30 3.80 9.44
C VAL A 23 5.47 4.76 10.29
N ASP A 24 6.03 5.23 11.41
CA ASP A 24 5.35 6.17 12.31
C ASP A 24 5.14 7.52 11.63
N GLN A 25 6.15 8.03 10.91
CA GLN A 25 6.03 9.26 10.12
C GLN A 25 4.92 9.13 9.05
N ALA A 26 4.84 8.01 8.34
CA ALA A 26 3.83 7.79 7.31
C ALA A 26 2.42 7.73 7.91
N VAL A 27 2.25 7.05 9.04
CA VAL A 27 0.96 6.97 9.75
C VAL A 27 0.55 8.35 10.29
N ALA A 28 1.48 9.08 10.92
CA ALA A 28 1.22 10.42 11.44
C ALA A 28 0.85 11.41 10.32
N ARG A 29 1.52 11.33 9.16
CA ARG A 29 1.18 12.15 7.99
C ARG A 29 -0.24 11.87 7.50
N VAL A 30 -0.63 10.61 7.39
CA VAL A 30 -1.98 10.26 6.91
C VAL A 30 -3.04 10.68 7.93
N ALA A 31 -2.76 10.54 9.23
CA ALA A 31 -3.66 10.95 10.31
C ALA A 31 -3.90 12.47 10.37
N ALA A 32 -3.00 13.27 9.78
CA ALA A 32 -3.11 14.72 9.74
C ALA A 32 -3.99 15.26 8.60
N PHE A 33 -4.40 14.43 7.64
CA PHE A 33 -5.29 14.87 6.58
C PHE A 33 -6.70 15.17 7.10
N PRO A 34 -7.36 16.22 6.57
CA PRO A 34 -8.79 16.42 6.79
C PRO A 34 -9.61 15.15 6.49
N SER A 35 -10.65 14.87 7.27
CA SER A 35 -11.44 13.64 7.15
C SER A 35 -12.16 13.47 5.81
N ASP A 36 -12.34 14.56 5.08
CA ASP A 36 -12.93 14.61 3.73
C ASP A 36 -11.90 14.44 2.61
N THR A 37 -10.61 14.32 2.93
CA THR A 37 -9.54 14.10 1.95
C THR A 37 -9.72 12.75 1.27
N LYS A 38 -9.74 12.76 -0.07
CA LYS A 38 -9.83 11.55 -0.89
C LYS A 38 -8.52 11.28 -1.60
N THR A 39 -8.17 10.00 -1.74
CA THR A 39 -7.03 9.56 -2.55
C THR A 39 -7.41 9.54 -4.03
N SER A 40 -6.41 9.60 -4.94
CA SER A 40 -6.66 9.43 -6.38
C SER A 40 -7.38 8.13 -6.69
N MET A 41 -6.92 7.02 -6.10
CA MET A 41 -7.53 5.70 -6.30
C MET A 41 -8.98 5.64 -5.80
N GLN A 42 -9.33 6.35 -4.70
CA GLN A 42 -10.73 6.47 -4.27
C GLN A 42 -11.56 7.26 -5.30
N LEU A 43 -11.04 8.36 -5.81
CA LEU A 43 -11.72 9.15 -6.84
C LEU A 43 -11.93 8.35 -8.13
N ASP A 44 -10.99 7.48 -8.50
CA ASP A 44 -11.14 6.59 -9.65
C ASP A 44 -12.30 5.62 -9.44
N VAL A 45 -12.39 5.00 -8.25
CA VAL A 45 -13.52 4.13 -7.88
C VAL A 45 -14.85 4.90 -7.95
N GLU A 46 -14.91 6.09 -7.37
CA GLU A 46 -16.14 6.93 -7.38
C GLU A 46 -16.57 7.34 -8.79
N LYS A 47 -15.62 7.45 -9.73
CA LYS A 47 -15.87 7.77 -11.14
C LYS A 47 -16.12 6.54 -12.02
N GLY A 48 -16.00 5.32 -11.47
CA GLY A 48 -16.02 4.09 -12.26
C GLY A 48 -14.84 3.98 -13.24
N ALA A 49 -13.72 4.65 -12.94
CA ALA A 49 -12.50 4.60 -13.73
C ALA A 49 -11.62 3.43 -13.29
N ARG A 50 -10.68 3.05 -14.17
CA ARG A 50 -9.66 2.06 -13.85
C ARG A 50 -8.74 2.60 -12.75
N THR A 51 -8.48 1.77 -11.74
CA THR A 51 -7.61 2.11 -10.62
C THR A 51 -6.17 1.64 -10.84
N GLU A 52 -5.25 2.16 -10.02
CA GLU A 52 -3.84 1.76 -9.98
C GLU A 52 -3.58 0.57 -9.03
N VAL A 53 -4.61 -0.22 -8.67
CA VAL A 53 -4.50 -1.28 -7.65
C VAL A 53 -3.43 -2.34 -7.97
N ASP A 54 -3.30 -2.73 -9.25
CA ASP A 54 -2.29 -3.69 -9.72
C ASP A 54 -0.87 -3.12 -9.70
N THR A 55 -0.77 -1.80 -9.88
CA THR A 55 0.49 -1.06 -9.88
C THR A 55 0.99 -0.87 -8.44
N LEU A 56 0.13 -0.39 -7.54
CA LEU A 56 0.53 -0.06 -6.17
C LEU A 56 0.54 -1.30 -5.27
N LEU A 57 -0.63 -1.86 -4.97
CA LEU A 57 -0.73 -3.00 -4.05
C LEU A 57 -0.20 -4.28 -4.69
N GLY A 58 -0.49 -4.47 -5.99
CA GLY A 58 0.00 -5.61 -6.74
C GLY A 58 1.54 -5.65 -6.82
N TYR A 59 2.22 -4.49 -6.85
CA TYR A 59 3.68 -4.46 -6.77
C TYR A 59 4.16 -4.98 -5.42
N VAL A 60 3.59 -4.51 -4.31
CA VAL A 60 3.99 -4.93 -2.95
C VAL A 60 3.86 -6.45 -2.80
N VAL A 61 2.74 -7.04 -3.24
CA VAL A 61 2.52 -8.49 -3.19
C VAL A 61 3.55 -9.25 -4.05
N ARG A 62 3.84 -8.79 -5.27
CA ARG A 62 4.83 -9.44 -6.16
C ARG A 62 6.24 -9.31 -5.60
N ALA A 63 6.63 -8.12 -5.17
CA ALA A 63 7.95 -7.86 -4.59
C ALA A 63 8.16 -8.65 -3.31
N GLY A 64 7.16 -8.71 -2.43
CA GLY A 64 7.19 -9.54 -1.21
C GLY A 64 7.47 -11.01 -1.53
N ARG A 65 6.72 -11.59 -2.48
CA ARG A 65 6.95 -12.96 -2.94
C ARG A 65 8.36 -13.15 -3.49
N ASP A 66 8.82 -12.27 -4.38
CA ASP A 66 10.09 -12.42 -5.07
C ASP A 66 11.30 -12.25 -4.12
N LEU A 67 11.14 -11.49 -3.04
CA LEU A 67 12.15 -11.26 -2.00
C LEU A 67 12.03 -12.19 -0.78
N GLY A 68 11.00 -13.04 -0.74
CA GLY A 68 10.69 -13.90 0.41
C GLY A 68 10.23 -13.13 1.66
N VAL A 69 9.59 -11.98 1.48
CA VAL A 69 9.00 -11.17 2.55
C VAL A 69 7.49 -11.43 2.62
N PRO A 70 6.96 -11.87 3.77
CA PRO A 70 5.51 -12.02 3.94
C PRO A 70 4.77 -10.68 3.81
N THR A 71 3.75 -10.63 2.97
CA THR A 71 2.85 -9.46 2.81
C THR A 71 1.37 -9.84 2.96
N PRO A 72 0.96 -10.53 4.03
CA PRO A 72 -0.40 -11.04 4.18
C PRO A 72 -1.48 -9.95 4.14
N ARG A 73 -1.23 -8.77 4.72
CA ARG A 73 -2.21 -7.68 4.75
C ARG A 73 -2.35 -7.02 3.39
N HIS A 74 -1.25 -6.78 2.69
CA HIS A 74 -1.33 -6.29 1.30
C HIS A 74 -2.04 -7.27 0.39
N LEU A 75 -1.83 -8.58 0.54
CA LEU A 75 -2.52 -9.59 -0.26
C LEU A 75 -4.04 -9.55 -0.01
N GLU A 76 -4.46 -9.50 1.26
CA GLU A 76 -5.87 -9.41 1.63
C GLU A 76 -6.57 -8.19 1.02
N VAL A 77 -5.94 -7.01 1.11
CA VAL A 77 -6.49 -5.76 0.56
C VAL A 77 -6.48 -5.79 -0.96
N TYR A 78 -5.37 -6.24 -1.57
CA TYR A 78 -5.25 -6.36 -3.03
C TYR A 78 -6.35 -7.24 -3.61
N ASP A 79 -6.54 -8.43 -3.04
CA ASP A 79 -7.56 -9.38 -3.49
C ASP A 79 -8.98 -8.83 -3.31
N SER A 80 -9.23 -8.10 -2.21
CA SER A 80 -10.53 -7.49 -1.94
C SER A 80 -10.87 -6.37 -2.92
N LEU A 81 -9.91 -5.47 -3.19
CA LEU A 81 -10.11 -4.38 -4.14
C LEU A 81 -10.19 -4.89 -5.59
N LYS A 82 -9.43 -5.92 -5.95
CA LYS A 82 -9.49 -6.53 -7.29
C LYS A 82 -10.83 -7.22 -7.57
N ARG A 83 -11.50 -7.77 -6.54
CA ARG A 83 -12.86 -8.32 -6.68
C ARG A 83 -13.93 -7.23 -6.84
N GLY A 84 -13.73 -6.06 -6.23
CA GLY A 84 -14.67 -4.93 -6.25
C GLY A 84 -14.49 -3.98 -7.45
N ALA A 85 -13.29 -3.91 -8.02
CA ALA A 85 -13.00 -3.19 -9.27
C ALA A 85 -13.48 -4.03 -10.47
N ARG A 86 -14.79 -4.02 -10.72
CA ARG A 86 -15.38 -4.41 -12.01
C ARG A 86 -15.63 -3.18 -12.86
#